data_AF-A0A9Q1CRX4-F1
#
_entry.id   AF-A0A9Q1CRX4-F1
#
_cell.length_a   1.000
_cell.length_b   1.000
_cell.length_c   1.000
_cell.angle_alpha   90.00
_cell.angle_beta   90.00
_cell.angle_gamma   90.00
#
_symmetry.space_group_name_H-M   'P 1'
#
loop_
_entity.id
_entity.type
_entity.pdbx_description
1 polymer ?
#
loop_
_entity_poly.entity_id
_entity_poly.type
_entity_poly.pdbx_seq_one_letter_code
_entity_poly.pdbx_strand_id
1 'polypeptide(L)'
;MKNLLQIYGANHDTQYITDPYTCVVYIVAYMSKPQKGMSILLDKACKEAKKETSDLRKQVRSIGNKFINAVEVSAQEDVYMLLQLPITRSTRSILFINTSPPDERTFLIKSSEMLKQMDHDDTNIESSNIDRYKRRPKLLRKWCLADYAAKFIITYPSKNYQFLDDEDDFEDDPTSSIAELEEQMCLNKKRTSN
;
A
#
# COMPACT_ATOMS: atom_id res chain seq x y z
N MET A 1 23.00 -15.28 -39.73
CA MET A 1 22.32 -15.20 -38.40
C MET A 1 23.22 -15.55 -37.21
N LYS A 2 24.22 -16.45 -37.31
CA LYS A 2 25.11 -16.81 -36.17
C LYS A 2 25.92 -15.64 -35.56
N ASN A 3 26.17 -14.56 -36.31
CA ASN A 3 27.05 -13.47 -35.87
C ASN A 3 26.37 -12.36 -35.05
N LEU A 4 25.04 -12.26 -35.00
CA LEU A 4 24.38 -11.10 -34.37
C LEU A 4 24.40 -11.17 -32.84
N LEU A 5 24.10 -12.34 -32.27
CA LEU A 5 24.11 -12.56 -30.82
C LEU A 5 25.53 -12.46 -30.23
N GLN A 6 26.55 -12.87 -31.00
CA GLN A 6 27.94 -12.82 -30.56
C GLN A 6 28.48 -11.38 -30.45
N ILE A 7 27.95 -10.45 -31.25
CA ILE A 7 28.35 -9.03 -31.23
C ILE A 7 27.77 -8.30 -30.00
N TYR A 8 26.62 -8.75 -29.50
CA TYR A 8 25.91 -8.06 -28.41
C TYR A 8 26.63 -8.18 -27.05
N GLY A 9 27.45 -9.21 -26.86
CA GLY A 9 28.32 -9.34 -25.68
C GLY A 9 27.59 -9.49 -24.33
N ALA A 10 26.28 -9.71 -24.33
CA ALA A 10 25.50 -9.92 -23.12
C ALA A 10 25.35 -11.41 -22.79
N ASN A 11 25.00 -11.70 -21.54
CA ASN A 11 24.68 -13.06 -21.12
C ASN A 11 23.35 -13.49 -21.75
N HIS A 12 23.40 -14.45 -22.67
CA HIS A 12 22.22 -14.98 -23.37
C HIS A 12 21.84 -16.36 -22.81
N ASP A 13 20.76 -16.44 -22.05
CA ASP A 13 20.15 -17.71 -21.62
C ASP A 13 19.07 -18.10 -22.64
N THR A 14 19.38 -19.04 -23.53
CA THR A 14 18.46 -19.50 -24.59
C THR A 14 18.13 -20.97 -24.38
N GLN A 15 16.87 -21.26 -24.06
CA GLN A 15 16.37 -22.60 -23.81
C GLN A 15 15.11 -22.86 -24.63
N TYR A 16 14.92 -24.10 -25.08
CA TYR A 16 13.68 -24.50 -25.74
C TYR A 16 12.55 -24.56 -24.72
N ILE A 17 11.43 -23.90 -25.02
CA ILE A 17 10.23 -23.94 -24.19
C ILE A 17 9.49 -25.24 -24.51
N THR A 18 9.48 -26.17 -23.56
CA THR A 18 8.74 -27.43 -23.64
C THR A 18 7.33 -27.32 -23.06
N ASP A 19 7.11 -26.35 -22.16
CA ASP A 19 5.85 -26.10 -21.48
C ASP A 19 5.65 -24.58 -21.26
N PRO A 20 4.51 -24.00 -21.70
CA PRO A 20 4.19 -22.59 -21.47
C PRO A 20 4.18 -22.18 -19.99
N TYR A 21 3.76 -23.08 -19.09
CA TYR A 21 3.73 -22.76 -17.67
C TYR A 21 5.15 -22.58 -17.12
N THR A 22 6.07 -23.47 -17.48
CA THR A 22 7.49 -23.36 -17.15
C THR A 22 8.10 -22.03 -17.63
N CYS A 23 7.71 -21.54 -18.80
CA CYS A 23 8.14 -20.22 -19.30
C CYS A 23 7.65 -19.07 -18.39
N VAL A 24 6.36 -19.07 -18.03
CA VAL A 24 5.79 -18.06 -17.12
C VAL A 24 6.47 -18.09 -15.76
N VAL A 25 6.66 -19.29 -15.18
CA VAL A 25 7.36 -19.47 -13.91
C VAL A 25 8.79 -18.92 -13.98
N TYR A 26 9.51 -19.18 -15.07
CA TYR A 26 10.86 -18.65 -15.27
C TYR A 26 10.87 -17.11 -15.33
N ILE A 27 9.98 -16.50 -16.12
CA ILE A 27 9.90 -15.03 -16.23
C ILE A 27 9.61 -14.41 -14.85
N VAL A 28 8.62 -14.94 -14.12
CA VAL A 28 8.27 -14.47 -12.78
C VAL A 28 9.43 -14.64 -11.81
N ALA A 29 10.11 -15.79 -11.83
CA ALA A 29 11.26 -16.07 -10.97
C ALA A 29 12.45 -15.14 -11.27
N TYR A 30 12.63 -14.74 -12.53
CA TYR A 30 13.67 -13.80 -12.93
C TYR A 30 13.34 -12.37 -12.51
N MET A 31 12.12 -11.90 -12.78
CA MET A 31 11.65 -10.58 -12.36
C MET A 31 11.69 -10.39 -10.84
N SER A 32 11.35 -11.43 -10.08
CA SER A 32 11.36 -11.42 -8.61
C SER A 32 12.72 -11.76 -7.99
N LYS A 33 13.75 -12.06 -8.80
CA LYS A 33 15.10 -12.41 -8.33
C LYS A 33 15.72 -11.35 -7.39
N PRO A 34 15.70 -10.04 -7.68
CA PRO A 34 16.24 -9.02 -6.77
C PRO A 34 15.43 -8.90 -5.46
N GLN A 35 14.17 -9.32 -5.48
CA GLN A 35 13.28 -9.29 -4.30
C GLN A 35 13.39 -10.56 -3.43
N LYS A 36 14.23 -11.53 -3.81
CA LYS A 36 14.45 -12.75 -3.03
C LYS A 36 15.07 -12.40 -1.69
N GLY A 37 14.46 -12.90 -0.60
CA GLY A 37 14.93 -12.65 0.77
C GLY A 37 14.27 -11.44 1.45
N MET A 38 13.49 -10.63 0.73
CA MET A 38 12.75 -9.51 1.31
C MET A 38 11.75 -9.96 2.38
N SER A 39 11.12 -11.12 2.19
CA SER A 39 10.20 -11.69 3.21
C SER A 39 10.91 -12.03 4.51
N ILE A 40 12.14 -12.55 4.44
CA ILE A 40 12.96 -12.88 5.62
C ILE A 40 13.36 -11.60 6.34
N LEU A 41 13.72 -10.56 5.60
CA LEU A 41 14.06 -9.25 6.15
C LEU A 41 12.86 -8.63 6.87
N LEU A 42 11.68 -8.64 6.24
CA LEU A 42 10.45 -8.13 6.84
C LEU A 42 10.05 -8.92 8.09
N ASP A 43 10.18 -10.25 8.09
CA ASP A 43 9.90 -11.08 9.28
C ASP A 43 10.84 -10.73 10.45
N LYS A 44 12.13 -10.53 10.18
CA LYS A 44 13.09 -10.08 11.19
C LYS A 44 12.77 -8.68 11.70
N ALA A 45 12.49 -7.72 10.80
CA ALA A 45 12.11 -6.36 11.17
C ALA A 45 10.86 -6.34 12.07
N CYS A 46 9.85 -7.15 11.74
CA CYS A 46 8.65 -7.33 12.57
C CYS A 46 8.98 -7.90 13.96
N LYS A 47 9.84 -8.91 14.04
CA LYS A 47 10.25 -9.53 15.32
C LYS A 47 11.05 -8.56 16.20
N GLU A 48 11.89 -7.73 15.60
CA GLU A 48 12.68 -6.72 16.31
C GLU A 48 11.80 -5.56 16.80
N ALA A 49 10.93 -5.03 15.93
CA ALA A 49 10.00 -3.95 16.29
C ALA A 49 9.09 -4.35 17.48
N LYS A 50 8.62 -5.60 17.51
CA LYS A 50 7.82 -6.14 18.64
C LYS A 50 8.59 -6.25 19.95
N LYS A 51 9.92 -6.32 19.93
CA LYS A 51 10.78 -6.44 21.12
C LYS A 51 11.21 -5.07 21.66
N GLU A 52 11.43 -4.10 20.79
CA GLU A 52 12.06 -2.81 21.14
C GLU A 52 11.06 -1.71 21.53
N THR A 53 9.79 -1.78 21.14
CA THR A 53 8.88 -0.62 21.29
C THR A 53 7.47 -1.03 21.71
N SER A 54 6.85 -0.29 22.65
CA SER A 54 5.45 -0.50 23.06
C SER A 54 4.45 0.18 22.11
N ASP A 55 4.82 1.32 21.52
CA ASP A 55 3.94 2.09 20.64
C ASP A 55 3.91 1.53 19.20
N LEU A 56 2.69 1.25 18.73
CA LEU A 56 2.39 0.71 17.41
C LEU A 56 2.88 1.62 16.27
N ARG A 57 2.78 2.95 16.42
CA ARG A 57 3.17 3.89 15.36
C ARG A 57 4.68 3.81 15.11
N LYS A 58 5.47 3.81 16.18
CA LYS A 58 6.93 3.64 16.12
C LYS A 58 7.33 2.27 15.57
N GLN A 59 6.61 1.19 15.93
CA GLN A 59 6.87 -0.13 15.36
C GLN A 59 6.68 -0.14 13.84
N VAL A 60 5.57 0.42 13.33
CA VAL A 60 5.30 0.48 11.89
C VAL A 60 6.34 1.34 11.18
N ARG A 61 6.74 2.48 11.75
CA ARG A 61 7.79 3.35 11.20
C ARG A 61 9.13 2.61 11.11
N SER A 62 9.51 1.87 12.16
CA SER A 62 10.75 1.09 12.19
C SER A 62 10.77 -0.01 11.10
N ILE A 63 9.66 -0.75 10.94
CA ILE A 63 9.52 -1.76 9.89
C ILE A 63 9.60 -1.11 8.50
N GLY A 64 8.88 0.00 8.29
CA GLY A 64 8.88 0.74 7.04
C GLY A 64 10.27 1.24 6.65
N ASN A 65 11.00 1.83 7.60
CA ASN A 65 12.37 2.30 7.38
C ASN A 65 13.32 1.16 7.02
N LYS A 66 13.24 0.00 7.70
CA LYS A 66 14.05 -1.16 7.35
C LYS A 66 13.73 -1.70 5.96
N PHE A 67 12.46 -1.65 5.55
CA PHE A 67 12.05 -2.06 4.22
C PHE A 67 12.56 -1.11 3.14
N ILE A 68 12.32 0.20 3.27
CA ILE A 68 12.74 1.20 2.28
C ILE A 68 14.25 1.17 2.05
N ASN A 69 15.05 1.01 3.12
CA ASN A 69 16.51 0.95 3.01
C ASN A 69 17.04 -0.38 2.44
N ALA A 70 16.22 -1.42 2.36
CA ALA A 70 16.64 -2.73 1.86
C ALA A 70 16.17 -3.01 0.44
N VAL A 71 15.13 -2.32 -0.03
CA VAL A 71 14.59 -2.50 -1.38
C VAL A 71 15.42 -1.71 -2.37
N GLU A 72 15.85 -2.36 -3.45
CA GLU A 72 16.43 -1.68 -4.60
C GLU A 72 15.32 -1.01 -5.42
N VAL A 73 15.42 0.30 -5.58
CA VAL A 73 14.46 1.11 -6.33
C VAL A 73 15.20 1.95 -7.37
N SER A 74 14.61 2.12 -8.56
CA SER A 74 15.23 2.97 -9.58
C SER A 74 15.18 4.44 -9.18
N ALA A 75 16.12 5.26 -9.69
CA ALA A 75 16.13 6.69 -9.41
C ALA A 75 14.82 7.41 -9.81
N GLN A 76 14.12 6.90 -10.83
CA GLN A 76 12.83 7.47 -11.25
C GLN A 76 11.72 7.15 -10.25
N GLU A 77 11.63 5.91 -9.78
CA GLU A 77 10.66 5.49 -8.77
C GLU A 77 10.92 6.17 -7.42
N ASP A 78 12.18 6.39 -7.06
CA ASP A 78 12.57 7.08 -5.83
C ASP A 78 12.10 8.54 -5.80
N VAL A 79 12.27 9.27 -6.92
CA VAL A 79 11.72 10.62 -7.08
C VAL A 79 10.20 10.63 -6.94
N TYR A 80 9.50 9.62 -7.49
CA TYR A 80 8.05 9.50 -7.33
C TYR A 80 7.65 9.28 -5.87
N MET A 81 8.36 8.44 -5.14
CA MET A 81 8.09 8.20 -3.72
C MET A 81 8.37 9.45 -2.88
N LEU A 82 9.50 10.13 -3.11
CA LEU A 82 9.91 11.32 -2.37
C LEU A 82 8.93 12.49 -2.54
N LEU A 83 8.46 12.70 -3.77
CA LEU A 83 7.47 13.73 -4.10
C LEU A 83 6.02 13.29 -3.83
N GLN A 84 5.82 12.12 -3.23
CA GLN A 84 4.50 11.52 -2.97
C GLN A 84 3.60 11.44 -4.22
N LEU A 85 4.23 11.24 -5.38
CA LEU A 85 3.53 11.08 -6.65
C LEU A 85 3.00 9.66 -6.80
N PRO A 86 1.84 9.48 -7.45
CA PRO A 86 1.30 8.15 -7.69
C PRO A 86 2.21 7.36 -8.64
N ILE A 87 2.83 6.28 -8.13
CA ILE A 87 3.69 5.38 -8.91
C ILE A 87 2.91 4.73 -10.08
N THR A 88 1.61 4.47 -9.88
CA THR A 88 0.74 3.93 -10.93
C THR A 88 -0.56 4.72 -11.02
N ARG A 89 -1.06 4.90 -12.24
CA ARG A 89 -2.39 5.45 -12.50
C ARG A 89 -3.21 4.37 -13.18
N SER A 90 -4.33 3.99 -12.56
CA SER A 90 -5.25 2.98 -13.09
C SER A 90 -6.64 3.60 -13.22
N THR A 91 -7.33 3.25 -14.30
CA THR A 91 -8.76 3.58 -14.47
C THR A 91 -9.66 2.74 -13.57
N ARG A 92 -9.13 1.65 -13.01
CA ARG A 92 -9.85 0.73 -12.11
C ARG A 92 -9.35 0.89 -10.68
N SER A 93 -10.28 1.01 -9.75
CA SER A 93 -9.99 0.99 -8.32
C SER A 93 -9.61 -0.42 -7.88
N ILE A 94 -8.58 -0.52 -7.03
CA ILE A 94 -8.18 -1.77 -6.39
C ILE A 94 -8.81 -1.80 -5.00
N LEU A 95 -9.51 -2.89 -4.68
CA LEU A 95 -10.09 -3.10 -3.36
C LEU A 95 -9.51 -4.39 -2.76
N PHE A 96 -8.90 -4.27 -1.58
CA PHE A 96 -8.43 -5.42 -0.83
C PHE A 96 -9.57 -6.04 -0.04
N ILE A 97 -9.72 -7.35 -0.16
CA ILE A 97 -10.75 -8.14 0.52
C ILE A 97 -10.04 -9.15 1.41
N ASN A 98 -10.36 -9.15 2.70
CA ASN A 98 -9.84 -10.16 3.62
C ASN A 98 -10.53 -11.51 3.33
N THR A 99 -9.74 -12.50 2.91
CA THR A 99 -10.20 -13.84 2.55
C THR A 99 -10.16 -14.83 3.72
N SER A 100 -9.71 -14.43 4.91
CA SER A 100 -9.74 -15.27 6.12
C SER A 100 -11.15 -15.77 6.43
N PRO A 101 -11.27 -16.91 7.16
CA PRO A 101 -12.55 -17.40 7.66
C PRO A 101 -13.34 -16.31 8.40
N PRO A 102 -14.69 -16.34 8.38
CA PRO A 102 -15.51 -15.29 8.98
C PRO A 102 -15.17 -14.98 10.45
N ASP A 103 -14.81 -16.00 11.23
CA ASP A 103 -14.55 -15.88 12.66
C ASP A 103 -13.17 -15.29 12.99
N GLU A 104 -12.21 -15.42 12.08
CA GLU A 104 -10.83 -14.92 12.24
C GLU A 104 -10.59 -13.60 11.50
N ARG A 105 -11.64 -13.06 10.86
CA ARG A 105 -11.50 -11.94 9.96
C ARG A 105 -11.38 -10.63 10.73
N THR A 106 -10.25 -9.97 10.57
CA THR A 106 -10.05 -8.62 11.07
C THR A 106 -10.92 -7.62 10.28
N PHE A 107 -11.53 -6.68 11.01
CA PHE A 107 -12.33 -5.59 10.48
C PHE A 107 -11.79 -4.24 10.98
N LEU A 108 -12.09 -3.19 10.23
CA LEU A 108 -11.86 -1.83 10.69
C LEU A 108 -13.01 -1.43 11.61
N ILE A 109 -12.70 -0.68 12.65
CA ILE A 109 -13.69 -0.10 13.55
C ILE A 109 -14.24 1.18 12.91
N LYS A 110 -15.48 1.54 13.22
CA LYS A 110 -16.04 2.87 12.89
C LYS A 110 -15.21 4.00 13.51
N SER A 111 -15.27 5.20 12.93
CA SER A 111 -14.56 6.35 13.49
C SER A 111 -15.03 6.66 14.92
N SER A 112 -14.16 7.24 15.72
CA SER A 112 -14.44 7.62 17.11
C SER A 112 -15.70 8.48 17.24
N GLU A 113 -15.96 9.36 16.27
CA GLU A 113 -17.18 10.17 16.20
C GLU A 113 -18.45 9.32 16.03
N MET A 114 -18.43 8.33 15.14
CA MET A 114 -19.57 7.45 14.90
C MET A 114 -19.81 6.54 16.10
N LEU A 115 -18.74 6.07 16.76
CA LEU A 115 -18.84 5.27 17.98
C LEU A 115 -19.46 6.06 19.13
N LYS A 116 -19.10 7.34 19.31
CA LYS A 116 -19.67 8.20 20.36
C LYS A 116 -21.17 8.51 20.15
N GLN A 117 -21.66 8.42 18.91
CA GLN A 117 -23.07 8.64 18.57
C GLN A 117 -23.90 7.36 18.62
N MET A 118 -23.26 6.20 18.75
CA MET A 118 -23.95 4.92 18.88
C MET A 118 -24.48 4.75 20.31
N ASP A 119 -25.53 3.94 20.44
CA ASP A 119 -26.06 3.55 21.74
C ASP A 119 -25.05 2.69 22.50
N HIS A 120 -25.06 2.74 23.83
CA HIS A 120 -24.07 2.07 24.66
C HIS A 120 -24.14 0.53 24.51
N ASP A 121 -25.30 -0.01 24.11
CA ASP A 121 -25.52 -1.46 23.89
C ASP A 121 -25.37 -1.88 22.41
N ASP A 122 -25.05 -0.96 21.49
CA ASP A 122 -24.88 -1.30 20.08
C ASP A 122 -23.54 -2.00 19.81
N THR A 123 -23.61 -3.26 19.39
CA THR A 123 -22.45 -4.12 19.08
C THR A 123 -21.94 -3.97 17.65
N ASN A 124 -22.60 -3.16 16.81
CA ASN A 124 -22.27 -2.96 15.40
C ASN A 124 -21.10 -1.98 15.22
N ILE A 125 -19.92 -2.32 15.73
CA ILE A 125 -18.72 -1.47 15.68
C ILE A 125 -17.93 -1.58 14.37
N GLU A 126 -18.25 -2.56 13.53
CA GLU A 126 -17.56 -2.86 12.27
C GLU A 126 -17.84 -1.76 11.20
N SER A 127 -16.81 -1.33 10.46
CA SER A 127 -16.88 -0.34 9.36
C SER A 127 -16.60 -0.96 7.98
N SER A 128 -16.61 -2.29 7.87
CA SER A 128 -16.12 -2.98 6.69
C SER A 128 -17.17 -3.23 5.60
N ASN A 129 -16.70 -3.34 4.35
CA ASN A 129 -17.48 -3.81 3.20
C ASN A 129 -18.11 -5.19 3.45
N ILE A 130 -17.53 -5.97 4.38
CA ILE A 130 -18.01 -7.28 4.80
C ILE A 130 -19.41 -7.22 5.41
N ASP A 131 -19.75 -6.18 6.18
CA ASP A 131 -21.08 -6.08 6.80
C ASP A 131 -22.19 -5.88 5.79
N ARG A 132 -21.89 -5.14 4.73
CA ARG A 132 -22.81 -4.98 3.60
C ARG A 132 -23.03 -6.31 2.90
N TYR A 133 -21.96 -7.09 2.73
CA TYR A 133 -22.08 -8.45 2.19
C TYR A 133 -22.91 -9.37 3.11
N LYS A 134 -22.74 -9.27 4.44
CA LYS A 134 -23.60 -10.00 5.41
C LYS A 134 -25.08 -9.62 5.26
N ARG A 135 -25.37 -8.31 5.07
CA ARG A 135 -26.74 -7.76 4.93
C ARG A 135 -27.30 -7.80 3.51
N ARG A 136 -26.65 -8.51 2.58
CA ARG A 136 -27.08 -8.50 1.16
C ARG A 136 -28.48 -9.09 0.98
N PRO A 137 -29.29 -8.55 0.05
CA PRO A 137 -30.60 -9.11 -0.29
C PRO A 137 -30.52 -10.59 -0.67
N LYS A 138 -31.59 -11.35 -0.38
CA LYS A 138 -31.68 -12.79 -0.68
C LYS A 138 -31.45 -13.11 -2.16
N LEU A 139 -31.76 -12.18 -3.07
CA LEU A 139 -31.50 -12.31 -4.50
C LEU A 139 -30.00 -12.47 -4.83
N LEU A 140 -29.12 -11.88 -4.01
CA LEU A 140 -27.66 -11.91 -4.17
C LEU A 140 -26.99 -13.05 -3.36
N ARG A 141 -27.77 -14.03 -2.88
CA ARG A 141 -27.22 -15.14 -2.07
C ARG A 141 -26.20 -15.98 -2.84
N LYS A 142 -26.34 -16.06 -4.17
CA LYS A 142 -25.42 -16.78 -5.06
C LYS A 142 -24.06 -16.10 -5.22
N TRP A 143 -23.96 -14.81 -4.90
CA TRP A 143 -22.70 -14.07 -5.07
C TRP A 143 -21.79 -14.33 -3.89
N CYS A 144 -20.52 -14.62 -4.19
CA CYS A 144 -19.50 -14.66 -3.16
C CYS A 144 -19.04 -13.24 -2.79
N LEU A 145 -18.21 -13.10 -1.75
CA LEU A 145 -17.72 -11.80 -1.29
C LEU A 145 -16.94 -11.07 -2.39
N ALA A 146 -16.14 -11.79 -3.18
CA ALA A 146 -15.38 -11.22 -4.28
C ALA A 146 -16.30 -10.72 -5.41
N ASP A 147 -17.32 -11.49 -5.80
CA ASP A 147 -18.29 -11.06 -6.81
C ASP A 147 -19.05 -9.80 -6.37
N TYR A 148 -19.45 -9.78 -5.10
CA TYR A 148 -20.13 -8.63 -4.50
C TYR A 148 -19.27 -7.37 -4.53
N ALA A 149 -18.02 -7.49 -4.10
CA ALA A 149 -17.07 -6.38 -4.08
C ALA A 149 -16.65 -5.90 -5.48
N ALA A 150 -16.57 -6.80 -6.47
CA ALA A 150 -16.18 -6.46 -7.83
C ALA A 150 -17.30 -5.77 -8.62
N LYS A 151 -18.56 -6.11 -8.35
CA LYS A 151 -19.72 -5.63 -9.14
C LYS A 151 -20.41 -4.41 -8.52
N PHE A 152 -20.24 -4.16 -7.22
CA PHE A 152 -20.81 -3.00 -6.56
C PHE A 152 -19.74 -1.98 -6.20
N ILE A 153 -19.93 -0.75 -6.69
CA ILE A 153 -19.14 0.41 -6.27
C ILE A 153 -19.77 0.97 -5.01
N ILE A 154 -18.96 1.19 -3.99
CA ILE A 154 -19.42 1.79 -2.73
C ILE A 154 -19.27 3.30 -2.84
N THR A 155 -20.41 3.99 -2.87
CA THR A 155 -20.45 5.45 -2.76
C THR A 155 -20.72 5.82 -1.31
N TYR A 156 -19.78 6.56 -0.72
CA TYR A 156 -20.00 7.23 0.56
C TYR A 156 -20.50 8.64 0.29
N PRO A 157 -21.42 9.19 1.10
CA PRO A 157 -21.74 10.60 1.03
C PRO A 157 -20.45 11.40 1.27
N SER A 158 -20.16 12.37 0.41
CA SER A 158 -18.97 13.21 0.52
C SER A 158 -18.99 13.93 1.87
N LYS A 159 -18.17 13.49 2.82
CA LYS A 159 -17.86 14.30 4.00
C LYS A 159 -16.94 15.41 3.53
N ASN A 160 -17.32 16.67 3.75
CA ASN A 160 -16.40 17.80 3.61
C ASN A 160 -15.27 17.58 4.62
N TYR A 161 -14.14 17.03 4.16
CA TYR A 161 -12.91 17.05 4.94
C TYR A 161 -12.45 18.50 5.01
N GLN A 162 -12.79 19.19 6.09
CA GLN A 162 -11.97 20.28 6.56
C GLN A 162 -10.67 19.64 7.03
N PHE A 163 -9.54 20.09 6.48
CA PHE A 163 -8.23 19.74 7.02
C PHE A 163 -8.24 20.20 8.48
N LEU A 164 -8.33 19.25 9.40
CA LEU A 164 -8.00 19.51 10.79
C LEU A 164 -6.48 19.44 10.83
N ASP A 165 -5.86 20.60 11.06
CA ASP A 165 -4.46 20.69 11.44
C ASP A 165 -4.35 20.04 12.83
N ASP A 166 -4.27 18.71 12.87
CA ASP A 166 -3.88 17.99 14.07
C ASP A 166 -2.39 18.29 14.29
N GLU A 167 -2.11 19.32 15.09
CA GLU A 167 -0.79 19.59 15.68
C GLU A 167 -0.40 18.46 16.65
N ASP A 168 -0.23 17.25 16.15
CA ASP A 168 0.43 16.17 16.88
C ASP A 168 1.95 16.28 16.61
N ASP A 169 2.69 16.70 17.65
CA ASP A 169 4.15 16.82 17.77
C ASP A 169 4.99 16.15 16.65
N PHE A 170 5.35 16.95 15.64
CA PHE A 170 6.34 16.63 14.60
C PHE A 170 7.79 16.82 15.08
N GLU A 171 8.11 16.53 16.35
CA GLU A 171 9.46 16.78 16.89
C GLU A 171 10.56 15.92 16.23
N ASP A 172 10.21 14.84 15.52
CA ASP A 172 11.16 13.89 14.91
C ASP A 172 10.83 13.53 13.44
N ASP A 173 10.27 14.47 12.68
CA ASP A 173 10.14 14.31 11.22
C ASP A 173 11.31 14.97 10.47
N PRO A 174 12.26 14.22 9.88
CA PRO A 174 13.33 14.79 9.06
C PRO A 174 12.80 15.51 7.79
N THR A 175 11.53 15.30 7.44
CA THR A 175 10.84 15.97 6.33
C THR A 175 10.40 17.41 6.66
N SER A 176 10.41 17.82 7.93
CA SER A 176 10.10 19.21 8.35
C SER A 176 11.04 20.22 7.68
N SER A 177 12.32 19.87 7.59
CA SER A 177 13.34 20.67 6.91
C SER A 177 13.07 20.85 5.41
N ILE A 178 12.41 19.87 4.77
CA ILE A 178 12.07 19.93 3.33
C ILE A 178 10.86 20.84 3.14
N ALA A 179 9.86 20.77 4.03
CA ALA A 179 8.70 21.66 4.00
C ALA A 179 9.08 23.13 4.18
N GLU A 180 10.02 23.43 5.09
CA GLU A 180 10.56 24.78 5.30
C GLU A 180 11.30 25.31 4.06
N LEU A 181 12.04 24.46 3.35
CA LEU A 181 12.74 24.81 2.11
C LEU A 181 11.75 25.07 0.96
N GLU A 182 10.68 24.28 0.85
CA GLU A 182 9.63 24.48 -0.16
C GLU A 182 8.85 25.79 0.06
N GLU A 183 8.57 26.14 1.32
CA GLU A 183 7.92 27.40 1.68
C GLU A 183 8.81 28.61 1.34
N GLN A 184 10.11 28.55 1.66
CA GLN A 184 11.08 29.58 1.30
C GLN A 184 11.23 29.73 -0.22
N MET A 185 11.23 28.62 -0.97
CA MET A 185 11.28 28.65 -2.43
C MET A 185 10.02 29.30 -3.04
N CYS A 186 8.83 29.03 -2.49
CA CYS A 186 7.58 29.66 -2.92
C CYS A 186 7.53 31.15 -2.62
N LEU A 187 8.04 31.59 -1.45
CA LEU A 187 8.11 33.00 -1.07
C LEU A 187 9.12 33.78 -1.95
N ASN A 188 10.26 33.19 -2.27
CA ASN A 188 11.26 33.81 -3.13
C ASN A 188 10.80 33.95 -4.58
N LYS A 189 9.95 33.05 -5.07
CA LYS A 189 9.32 33.13 -6.41
C LYS A 189 8.30 34.27 -6.51
N LYS A 190 7.61 34.59 -5.41
CA LYS A 190 6.68 35.74 -5.33
C LYS A 190 7.41 37.08 -5.25
N ARG A 191 8.60 37.14 -4.65
CA ARG A 191 9.41 38.37 -4.56
C ARG A 191 10.15 38.74 -5.85
N THR A 192 10.37 37.79 -6.74
CA THR A 192 11.09 37.99 -8.02
C THR A 192 10.16 38.30 -9.20
N SER A 193 8.83 38.32 -8.98
CA SER A 193 7.82 38.59 -10.01
C SER A 193 7.17 39.99 -9.90
N ASN A 194 7.79 40.92 -9.16
CA ASN A 194 7.40 42.34 -9.11
C ASN A 194 8.55 43.22 -9.59
#